data_AF-A0A1X7UKI3-F1
#
_entry.id   AF-A0A1X7UKI3-F1
#
_cell.length_a   1.000
_cell.length_b   1.000
_cell.length_c   1.000
_cell.angle_alpha   90.00
_cell.angle_beta   90.00
_cell.angle_gamma   90.00
#
_symmetry.space_group_name_H-M   'P 1'
#
loop_
_entity.id
_entity.type
_entity.pdbx_description
1 polymer ?
#
loop_
_entity_poly.entity_id
_entity_poly.type
_entity_poly.pdbx_seq_one_letter_code
_entity_poly.pdbx_strand_id
1 'polypeptide(L)'
;MIIECVRAAFKGLTDHIDTVYLVGGFGGCKFVRQRIEEAITQHCGILYDNIECPIQPDLAVVLGAVMWRKDPNIIQSRVADATYGTGLSDAFDPSIHDEHYKFFDEDGVQRCDNVFEVFVLKGEVIQQDEVYQTTLIPFSQSYILVNIPIFSTADDGVQYVRDKEGKRTVRKIGELILDLPNPDNVPNETPTVHGLAPIAAMVHARTSITV
;
A
#
# COMPACT_ATOMS: atom_id res chain seq x y z
N MET A 1 18.12 16.28 13.74
CA MET A 1 17.88 14.83 13.80
C MET A 1 16.54 14.45 14.45
N ILE A 2 16.29 14.57 15.78
CA ILE A 2 14.93 14.25 16.33
C ILE A 2 13.94 15.43 16.26
N ILE A 3 14.41 16.63 16.61
CA ILE A 3 13.57 17.84 16.64
C ILE A 3 13.05 18.23 15.25
N GLU A 4 13.86 18.04 14.22
CA GLU A 4 13.44 18.27 12.84
C GLU A 4 12.37 17.29 12.39
N CYS A 5 12.47 16.01 12.78
CA CYS A 5 11.42 15.02 12.50
C CYS A 5 10.11 15.38 13.21
N VAL A 6 10.16 15.81 14.47
CA VAL A 6 8.97 16.27 15.20
C VAL A 6 8.33 17.46 14.48
N ARG A 7 9.13 18.48 14.13
CA ARG A 7 8.62 19.65 13.39
C ARG A 7 8.00 19.26 12.05
N ALA A 8 8.66 18.39 11.29
CA ALA A 8 8.15 17.91 10.01
C ALA A 8 6.83 17.14 10.17
N ALA A 9 6.71 16.29 11.18
CA ALA A 9 5.48 15.56 11.48
C ALA A 9 4.33 16.52 11.82
N PHE A 10 4.56 17.49 12.70
CA PHE A 10 3.54 18.47 13.10
C PHE A 10 3.16 19.44 11.99
N LYS A 11 4.07 19.74 11.05
CA LYS A 11 3.75 20.58 9.88
C LYS A 11 2.72 19.91 8.94
N GLY A 12 2.70 18.58 8.91
CA GLY A 12 1.75 17.80 8.10
C GLY A 12 0.38 17.61 8.75
N LEU A 13 0.25 17.94 10.04
CA LEU A 13 -1.00 17.82 10.78
C LEU A 13 -1.80 19.12 10.65
N THR A 14 -3.04 19.00 10.21
CA THR A 14 -3.97 20.14 10.05
C THR A 14 -5.06 20.16 11.12
N ASP A 15 -5.29 19.02 11.76
CA ASP A 15 -6.27 18.84 12.82
C ASP A 15 -5.68 19.10 14.21
N HIS A 16 -6.58 19.34 15.17
CA HIS A 16 -6.24 19.42 16.60
C HIS A 16 -5.77 18.06 17.12
N ILE A 17 -4.78 18.06 18.03
CA ILE A 17 -4.17 16.84 18.56
C ILE A 17 -4.53 16.69 20.04
N ASP A 18 -5.42 15.77 20.39
CA ASP A 18 -5.81 15.64 21.81
C ASP A 18 -4.63 15.22 22.71
N THR A 19 -3.79 14.30 22.26
CA THR A 19 -2.68 13.78 23.07
C THR A 19 -1.50 13.30 22.23
N VAL A 20 -0.29 13.61 22.71
CA VAL A 20 0.97 13.11 22.16
C VAL A 20 1.56 12.08 23.13
N TYR A 21 1.74 10.84 22.67
CA TYR A 21 2.33 9.77 23.47
C TYR A 21 3.84 9.61 23.21
N LEU A 22 4.65 9.68 24.27
CA LEU A 22 6.09 9.45 24.22
C LEU A 22 6.41 7.97 24.52
N VAL A 23 6.63 7.19 23.47
CA VAL A 23 6.93 5.76 23.53
C VAL A 23 8.38 5.45 23.13
N GLY A 24 8.84 4.24 23.44
CA GLY A 24 10.21 3.76 23.20
C GLY A 24 11.16 4.03 24.37
N GLY A 25 12.40 3.54 24.26
CA GLY A 25 13.39 3.59 25.34
C GLY A 25 13.77 5.00 25.83
N PHE A 26 13.47 6.03 25.03
CA PHE A 26 13.66 7.45 25.40
C PHE A 26 12.38 8.15 25.84
N GLY A 27 11.21 7.50 25.81
CA GLY A 27 9.93 8.14 26.14
C GLY A 27 9.87 8.69 27.57
N GLY A 28 10.51 7.98 28.51
CA GLY A 28 10.63 8.43 29.91
C GLY A 28 11.74 9.46 30.17
N CYS A 29 12.50 9.86 29.16
CA CYS A 29 13.61 10.80 29.34
C CYS A 29 13.09 12.24 29.46
N LYS A 30 13.20 12.82 30.67
CA LYS A 30 12.77 14.20 30.96
C LYS A 30 13.37 15.24 30.00
N PHE A 31 14.65 15.09 29.68
CA PHE A 31 15.33 16.01 28.76
C PHE A 31 14.77 15.93 27.34
N VAL A 32 14.52 14.72 26.83
CA VAL A 32 13.95 14.52 25.49
C VAL A 32 12.53 15.07 25.44
N ARG A 33 11.70 14.76 26.46
CA ARG A 33 10.35 15.31 26.59
C ARG A 33 10.35 16.84 26.54
N GLN A 34 11.17 17.49 27.36
CA GLN A 34 11.26 18.95 27.40
C GLN A 34 11.64 19.52 26.02
N ARG A 35 12.58 18.88 25.32
CA ARG A 35 13.01 19.35 23.99
C ARG A 35 11.93 19.16 22.92
N ILE A 36 11.11 18.12 23.02
CA ILE A 36 9.95 17.91 22.16
C ILE A 36 8.87 18.97 22.43
N GLU A 37 8.54 19.22 23.71
CA GLU A 37 7.59 20.26 24.14
C GLU A 37 8.00 21.65 23.61
N GLU A 38 9.27 22.03 23.81
CA GLU A 38 9.83 23.29 23.30
C GLU A 38 9.74 23.36 21.76
N ALA A 39 10.05 22.26 21.07
CA ALA A 39 10.05 22.22 19.62
C ALA A 39 8.66 22.37 18.99
N ILE A 40 7.64 21.72 19.58
CA ILE A 40 6.26 21.82 19.10
C ILE A 40 5.72 23.22 19.34
N THR A 41 5.87 23.72 20.58
CA THR A 41 5.40 25.06 20.99
C THR A 41 5.97 26.16 20.09
N GLN A 42 7.26 26.09 19.76
CA GLN A 42 7.93 27.07 18.89
C GLN A 42 7.50 26.98 17.42
N HIS A 43 7.10 25.80 16.94
CA HIS A 43 6.84 25.59 15.51
C HIS A 43 5.41 25.94 15.12
N CYS A 44 4.43 25.54 15.95
CA CYS A 44 3.02 25.61 15.59
C CYS A 44 2.11 26.20 16.68
N GLY A 45 2.68 26.70 17.79
CA GLY A 45 1.89 27.03 18.99
C GLY A 45 1.45 25.77 19.74
N ILE A 46 0.44 25.89 20.61
CA ILE A 46 -0.15 24.74 21.30
C ILE A 46 -1.20 24.12 20.36
N LEU A 47 -0.80 23.09 19.62
CA LEU A 47 -1.69 22.26 18.78
C LEU A 47 -2.19 21.00 19.52
N TYR A 48 -1.83 20.84 20.79
CA TYR A 48 -2.17 19.65 21.55
C TYR A 48 -2.61 19.93 22.99
N ASP A 49 -3.48 19.09 23.55
CA ASP A 49 -3.96 19.26 24.92
C ASP A 49 -3.02 18.63 25.94
N ASN A 50 -2.37 17.51 25.59
CA ASN A 50 -1.53 16.76 26.54
C ASN A 50 -0.32 16.05 25.90
N ILE A 51 0.75 15.90 26.69
CA ILE A 51 1.89 15.02 26.39
C ILE A 51 2.03 13.98 27.50
N GLU A 52 1.85 12.72 27.13
CA GLU A 52 1.82 11.59 28.05
C GLU A 52 2.96 10.61 27.78
N CYS A 53 3.55 10.09 28.86
CA CYS A 53 4.50 9.00 28.80
C CYS A 53 3.87 7.79 29.50
N PRO A 54 3.65 6.67 28.81
CA PRO A 54 3.21 5.43 29.45
C PRO A 54 4.15 5.01 30.58
N ILE A 55 3.65 4.22 31.54
CA ILE A 55 4.43 3.72 32.69
C ILE A 55 5.66 2.92 32.22
N GLN A 56 5.51 2.16 31.14
CA GLN A 56 6.57 1.37 30.51
C GLN A 56 6.69 1.80 29.05
N PRO A 57 7.30 2.97 28.77
CA PRO A 57 7.33 3.53 27.42
C PRO A 57 8.12 2.64 26.45
N ASP A 58 9.15 1.95 26.95
CA ASP A 58 9.97 0.98 26.24
C ASP A 58 9.19 -0.28 25.80
N LEU A 59 8.15 -0.66 26.54
CA LEU A 59 7.31 -1.82 26.23
C LEU A 59 6.00 -1.46 25.51
N ALA A 60 5.62 -0.18 25.47
CA ALA A 60 4.31 0.26 25.00
C ALA A 60 3.93 -0.29 23.60
N VAL A 61 4.88 -0.28 22.65
CA VAL A 61 4.65 -0.79 21.29
C VAL A 61 4.39 -2.30 21.28
N VAL A 62 5.20 -3.08 22.01
CA VAL A 62 5.06 -4.54 22.09
C VAL A 62 3.77 -4.92 22.83
N LEU A 63 3.43 -4.21 23.90
CA LEU A 63 2.18 -4.42 24.62
C LEU A 63 0.97 -4.17 23.71
N GLY A 64 0.97 -3.08 22.93
CA GLY A 64 -0.05 -2.79 21.93
C GLY A 64 -0.17 -3.91 20.88
N ALA A 65 0.96 -4.42 20.37
CA ALA A 65 0.96 -5.53 19.42
C ALA A 65 0.37 -6.83 20.01
N VAL A 66 0.69 -7.14 21.27
CA VAL A 66 0.12 -8.31 21.97
C VAL A 66 -1.38 -8.14 22.22
N MET A 67 -1.83 -6.94 22.59
CA MET A 67 -3.25 -6.63 22.75
C MET A 67 -4.01 -6.81 21.42
N TRP A 68 -3.50 -6.23 20.34
CA TRP A 68 -4.09 -6.38 19.01
C TRP A 68 -4.11 -7.84 18.54
N ARG A 69 -3.07 -8.64 18.85
CA ARG A 69 -3.06 -10.07 18.51
C ARG A 69 -4.14 -10.86 19.27
N LYS A 70 -4.46 -10.46 20.50
CA LYS A 70 -5.51 -11.09 21.32
C LYS A 70 -6.91 -10.71 20.85
N ASP A 71 -7.09 -9.45 20.47
CA ASP A 71 -8.33 -8.95 19.91
C ASP A 71 -8.02 -8.03 18.70
N PRO A 72 -8.07 -8.59 17.48
CA PRO A 72 -7.82 -7.82 16.27
C PRO A 72 -8.79 -6.65 16.08
N ASN A 73 -9.98 -6.71 16.71
CA ASN A 73 -11.01 -5.67 16.62
C ASN A 73 -10.67 -4.39 17.39
N ILE A 74 -9.53 -4.33 18.09
CA ILE A 74 -9.08 -3.09 18.73
C ILE A 74 -8.75 -2.03 17.66
N ILE A 75 -8.28 -2.43 16.47
CA ILE A 75 -7.94 -1.50 15.38
C ILE A 75 -8.97 -1.64 14.27
N GLN A 76 -9.91 -0.70 14.21
CA GLN A 76 -11.03 -0.70 13.27
C GLN A 76 -10.62 -0.29 11.85
N SER A 77 -9.62 0.57 11.73
CA SER A 77 -9.14 1.06 10.44
C SER A 77 -7.68 1.48 10.51
N ARG A 78 -7.05 1.64 9.33
CA ARG A 78 -5.69 2.14 9.15
C ARG A 78 -5.68 3.15 8.01
N VAL A 79 -4.71 4.05 8.02
CA VAL A 79 -4.47 4.98 6.91
C VAL A 79 -3.27 4.48 6.12
N ALA A 80 -3.41 4.36 4.80
CA ALA A 80 -2.30 3.97 3.93
C ALA A 80 -1.18 5.03 3.96
N ASP A 81 0.05 4.63 4.20
CA ASP A 81 1.23 5.51 4.25
C ASP A 81 1.85 5.77 2.86
N ALA A 82 1.44 4.98 1.86
CA ALA A 82 1.86 5.05 0.46
C ALA A 82 0.71 4.59 -0.45
N THR A 83 0.83 4.88 -1.75
CA THR A 83 -0.01 4.30 -2.79
C THR A 83 0.54 2.92 -3.15
N TYR A 84 -0.33 1.92 -3.18
CA TYR A 84 0.00 0.51 -3.40
C TYR A 84 -0.70 -0.02 -4.63
N GLY A 85 -0.02 -0.89 -5.37
CA GLY A 85 -0.58 -1.47 -6.59
C GLY A 85 0.28 -2.57 -7.20
N THR A 86 -0.09 -3.03 -8.38
CA THR A 86 0.68 -4.00 -9.18
C THR A 86 0.96 -3.49 -10.59
N GLY A 87 1.83 -4.18 -11.31
CA GLY A 87 2.11 -3.89 -12.71
C GLY A 87 1.33 -4.84 -13.62
N LEU A 88 0.59 -4.31 -14.58
CA LEU A 88 -0.23 -5.07 -15.53
C LEU A 88 0.05 -4.68 -16.98
N SER A 89 -0.45 -5.54 -17.88
CA SER A 89 -0.54 -5.26 -19.31
C SER A 89 -2.02 -5.21 -19.72
N ASP A 90 -2.61 -4.03 -19.68
CA ASP A 90 -4.04 -3.84 -19.93
C ASP A 90 -4.39 -3.67 -21.40
N ALA A 91 -5.68 -3.74 -21.72
CA ALA A 91 -6.16 -3.32 -23.03
C ALA A 91 -5.76 -1.86 -23.31
N PHE A 92 -5.26 -1.58 -24.51
CA PHE A 92 -4.83 -0.23 -24.84
C PHE A 92 -6.03 0.71 -25.00
N ASP A 93 -6.12 1.74 -24.15
CA ASP A 93 -7.07 2.84 -24.27
C ASP A 93 -6.33 4.13 -24.63
N PRO A 94 -6.49 4.68 -25.85
CA PRO A 94 -5.80 5.89 -26.29
C PRO A 94 -6.20 7.16 -25.52
N SER A 95 -7.27 7.14 -24.71
CA SER A 95 -7.69 8.28 -23.91
C SER A 95 -6.88 8.46 -22.63
N ILE A 96 -6.28 7.38 -22.13
CA ILE A 96 -5.50 7.36 -20.89
C ILE A 96 -4.08 6.82 -21.08
N HIS A 97 -3.84 5.94 -22.04
CA HIS A 97 -2.54 5.31 -22.24
C HIS A 97 -1.65 6.07 -23.23
N ASP A 98 -0.38 6.20 -22.87
CA ASP A 98 0.69 6.70 -23.72
C ASP A 98 1.10 5.64 -24.76
N GLU A 99 1.07 6.01 -26.04
CA GLU A 99 1.45 5.16 -27.18
C GLU A 99 2.87 4.59 -27.05
N HIS A 100 3.75 5.20 -26.26
CA HIS A 100 5.10 4.67 -25.99
C HIS A 100 5.07 3.24 -25.41
N TYR A 101 4.08 2.92 -24.58
CA TYR A 101 3.96 1.62 -23.93
C TYR A 101 3.04 0.65 -24.68
N LYS A 102 2.54 1.05 -25.85
CA LYS A 102 1.64 0.23 -26.65
C LYS A 102 2.38 -0.93 -27.31
N PHE A 103 1.76 -2.10 -27.30
CA PHE A 103 2.21 -3.26 -28.04
C PHE A 103 1.02 -4.11 -28.52
N PHE A 104 1.30 -5.12 -29.32
CA PHE A 104 0.31 -6.11 -29.74
C PHE A 104 0.63 -7.45 -29.08
N ASP A 105 -0.38 -8.12 -28.55
CA ASP A 105 -0.22 -9.47 -28.02
C ASP A 105 -0.17 -10.55 -29.12
N GLU A 106 0.00 -11.81 -28.71
CA GLU A 106 0.11 -12.95 -29.64
C GLU A 106 -1.14 -13.13 -30.51
N ASP A 107 -2.30 -12.66 -30.02
CA ASP A 107 -3.58 -12.69 -30.73
C ASP A 107 -3.83 -11.41 -31.57
N GLY A 108 -2.87 -10.48 -31.59
CA GLY A 108 -2.96 -9.22 -32.34
C GLY A 108 -3.85 -8.16 -31.69
N VAL A 109 -4.17 -8.28 -30.40
CA VAL A 109 -4.91 -7.29 -29.63
C VAL A 109 -3.96 -6.21 -29.11
N GLN A 110 -4.40 -4.95 -29.16
CA GLN A 110 -3.62 -3.82 -28.65
C GLN A 110 -3.62 -3.80 -27.13
N ARG A 111 -2.42 -3.76 -26.55
CA ARG A 111 -2.18 -3.74 -25.11
C ARG A 111 -1.29 -2.55 -24.73
N CYS A 112 -1.34 -2.15 -23.46
CA CYS A 112 -0.43 -1.18 -22.87
C CYS A 112 0.41 -1.89 -21.82
N ASP A 113 1.73 -1.85 -21.94
CA ASP A 113 2.63 -2.45 -20.96
C ASP A 113 2.91 -1.50 -19.79
N ASN A 114 3.41 -2.07 -18.69
CA ASN A 114 3.87 -1.34 -17.51
C ASN A 114 2.79 -0.50 -16.81
N VAL A 115 1.49 -0.75 -17.01
CA VAL A 115 0.43 -0.02 -16.32
C VAL A 115 0.54 -0.29 -14.81
N PHE A 116 0.49 0.76 -14.00
CA PHE A 116 0.44 0.66 -12.54
C PHE A 116 -1.00 0.67 -12.07
N GLU A 117 -1.54 -0.51 -11.80
CA GLU A 117 -2.91 -0.69 -11.29
C GLU A 117 -2.90 -0.46 -9.78
N VAL A 118 -3.56 0.62 -9.34
CA VAL A 118 -3.62 1.03 -7.95
C VAL A 118 -4.71 0.27 -7.21
N PHE A 119 -4.37 -0.26 -6.04
CA PHE A 119 -5.31 -0.93 -5.15
C PHE A 119 -5.76 -0.03 -4.00
N VAL A 120 -4.85 0.81 -3.52
CA VAL A 120 -5.03 1.70 -2.37
C VAL A 120 -4.22 2.96 -2.61
N LEU A 121 -4.82 4.13 -2.43
CA LEU A 121 -4.14 5.42 -2.49
C LEU A 121 -3.55 5.80 -1.12
N LYS A 122 -2.44 6.54 -1.14
CA LYS A 122 -1.88 7.14 0.06
C LYS A 122 -2.93 8.02 0.76
N GLY A 123 -3.05 7.86 2.07
CA GLY A 123 -4.03 8.59 2.88
C GLY A 123 -5.43 7.97 2.89
N GLU A 124 -5.67 6.93 2.10
CA GLU A 124 -6.94 6.20 2.12
C GLU A 124 -7.12 5.45 3.44
N VAL A 125 -8.34 5.49 3.98
CA VAL A 125 -8.72 4.81 5.21
C VAL A 125 -9.22 3.41 4.89
N ILE A 126 -8.43 2.41 5.27
CA ILE A 126 -8.71 0.99 5.04
C ILE A 126 -9.36 0.41 6.29
N GLN A 127 -10.53 -0.20 6.15
CA GLN A 127 -11.20 -0.89 7.26
C GLN A 127 -10.53 -2.24 7.56
N GLN A 128 -10.63 -2.71 8.80
CA GLN A 128 -9.97 -3.94 9.27
C GLN A 128 -10.22 -5.18 8.39
N ASP A 129 -11.44 -5.32 7.85
CA ASP A 129 -11.86 -6.46 7.02
C ASP A 129 -11.99 -6.11 5.53
N GLU A 130 -11.43 -4.98 5.12
CA GLU A 130 -11.46 -4.55 3.72
C GLU A 130 -10.58 -5.45 2.85
N VAL A 131 -11.12 -5.86 1.70
CA VAL A 131 -10.45 -6.76 0.76
C VAL A 131 -10.47 -6.13 -0.61
N TYR A 132 -9.29 -5.96 -1.21
CA TYR A 132 -9.17 -5.61 -2.61
C TYR A 132 -9.25 -6.89 -3.45
N GLN A 133 -10.15 -6.90 -4.43
CA GLN A 133 -10.34 -8.01 -5.36
C GLN A 133 -10.07 -7.53 -6.78
N THR A 134 -9.22 -8.25 -7.50
CA THR A 134 -8.99 -8.04 -8.93
C THR A 134 -8.90 -9.38 -9.65
N THR A 135 -9.13 -9.34 -10.96
CA THR A 135 -9.02 -10.50 -11.85
C THR A 135 -7.83 -10.30 -12.76
N LEU A 136 -6.86 -11.19 -12.66
CA LEU A 136 -5.71 -11.19 -13.55
C LEU A 136 -5.84 -12.35 -14.53
N ILE A 137 -5.76 -12.03 -15.82
CA ILE A 137 -5.81 -13.01 -16.90
C ILE A 137 -4.37 -13.23 -17.38
N PRO A 138 -3.86 -14.48 -17.37
CA PRO A 138 -2.55 -14.78 -17.90
C PRO A 138 -2.45 -14.36 -19.36
N PHE A 139 -1.30 -13.82 -19.74
CA PHE A 139 -1.08 -13.39 -21.11
C PHE A 139 -1.06 -14.56 -22.11
N SER A 140 -0.61 -15.73 -21.67
CA SER A 140 -0.55 -16.95 -22.48
C SER A 140 -1.10 -18.14 -21.71
N GLN A 141 -1.81 -19.04 -22.42
CA GLN A 141 -2.32 -20.30 -21.86
C GLN A 141 -1.20 -21.27 -21.46
N SER A 142 0.01 -21.06 -21.97
CA SER A 142 1.20 -21.84 -21.62
C SER A 142 1.78 -21.50 -20.24
N TYR A 143 1.31 -20.41 -19.61
CA TYR A 143 1.82 -19.98 -18.31
C TYR A 143 1.35 -20.94 -17.22
N ILE A 144 2.31 -21.67 -16.65
CA ILE A 144 2.10 -22.55 -15.49
C ILE A 144 2.27 -21.83 -14.15
N LEU A 145 2.78 -20.59 -14.19
CA LEU A 145 3.07 -19.76 -13.02
C LEU A 145 2.88 -18.29 -13.38
N VAL A 146 2.23 -17.53 -12.52
CA VAL A 146 2.09 -16.07 -12.64
C VAL A 146 2.74 -15.39 -11.44
N ASN A 147 3.60 -14.42 -11.74
CA ASN A 147 4.23 -13.55 -10.74
C ASN A 147 3.51 -12.21 -10.75
N ILE A 148 2.96 -11.84 -9.59
CA ILE A 148 2.24 -10.59 -9.37
C ILE A 148 3.09 -9.73 -8.44
N PRO A 149 3.90 -8.81 -8.98
CA PRO A 149 4.72 -7.94 -8.16
C PRO A 149 3.84 -6.93 -7.42
N ILE A 150 4.09 -6.72 -6.13
CA ILE A 150 3.42 -5.68 -5.35
C ILE A 150 4.39 -4.50 -5.24
N PHE A 151 3.91 -3.31 -5.58
CA PHE A 151 4.67 -2.08 -5.56
C PHE A 151 4.08 -1.05 -4.59
N SER A 152 4.93 -0.11 -4.17
CA SER A 152 4.53 1.08 -3.43
C SER A 152 5.18 2.34 -3.99
N THR A 153 4.50 3.47 -3.86
CA THR A 153 4.99 4.80 -4.25
C THR A 153 4.43 5.88 -3.32
N ALA A 154 5.19 6.96 -3.12
CA ALA A 154 4.72 8.14 -2.40
C ALA A 154 4.07 9.18 -3.32
N ASP A 155 4.13 8.94 -4.64
CA ASP A 155 3.58 9.78 -5.70
C ASP A 155 2.31 9.13 -6.26
N ASP A 156 1.18 9.80 -6.04
CA ASP A 156 -0.16 9.32 -6.43
C ASP A 156 -0.45 9.54 -7.93
N GLY A 157 0.43 10.27 -8.64
CA GLY A 157 0.30 10.52 -10.08
C GLY A 157 1.01 9.49 -10.97
N VAL A 158 1.59 8.44 -10.38
CA VAL A 158 2.32 7.42 -11.14
C VAL A 158 1.32 6.54 -11.90
N GLN A 159 1.41 6.53 -13.22
CA GLN A 159 0.58 5.68 -14.08
C GLN A 159 1.30 4.44 -14.59
N TYR A 160 2.63 4.48 -14.65
CA TYR A 160 3.46 3.40 -15.20
C TYR A 160 4.50 2.94 -14.19
N VAL A 161 4.74 1.64 -14.09
CA VAL A 161 5.77 1.05 -13.21
C VAL A 161 7.20 1.32 -13.69
N ARG A 162 7.35 1.72 -14.96
CA ARG A 162 8.62 2.14 -15.58
C ARG A 162 8.41 3.39 -16.42
N ASP A 163 9.37 4.31 -16.37
CA ASP A 163 9.41 5.47 -17.24
C ASP A 163 9.83 5.08 -18.67
N LYS A 164 9.86 6.06 -19.58
CA LYS A 164 10.17 5.86 -21.00
C LYS A 164 11.63 5.47 -21.25
N GLU A 165 12.49 5.71 -20.26
CA GLU A 165 13.88 5.29 -20.23
C GLU A 165 14.05 3.88 -19.62
N GLY A 166 12.95 3.24 -19.20
CA GLY A 166 12.92 1.89 -18.63
C GLY A 166 13.28 1.81 -17.13
N LYS A 167 13.54 2.95 -16.50
CA LYS A 167 13.84 3.05 -15.08
C LYS A 167 12.54 2.91 -14.28
N ARG A 168 12.64 2.21 -13.15
CA ARG A 168 11.48 1.95 -12.29
C ARG A 168 11.04 3.22 -11.56
N THR A 169 9.76 3.52 -11.63
CA THR A 169 9.09 4.68 -10.99
C THR A 169 8.52 4.32 -9.62
N VAL A 170 8.21 3.05 -9.39
CA VAL A 170 7.65 2.51 -8.14
C VAL A 170 8.62 1.57 -7.42
N ARG A 171 8.47 1.39 -6.10
CA ARG A 171 9.31 0.47 -5.32
C ARG A 171 8.65 -0.90 -5.21
N LYS A 172 9.33 -1.98 -5.60
CA LYS A 172 8.83 -3.35 -5.34
C LYS A 172 8.95 -3.67 -3.86
N ILE A 173 7.84 -4.08 -3.24
CA ILE A 173 7.76 -4.42 -1.82
C ILE A 173 7.48 -5.90 -1.58
N GLY A 174 6.97 -6.61 -2.58
CA GLY A 174 6.68 -8.03 -2.50
C GLY A 174 6.29 -8.61 -3.84
N GLU A 175 5.95 -9.89 -3.85
CA GLU A 175 5.34 -10.56 -4.98
C GLU A 175 4.45 -11.71 -4.50
N LEU A 176 3.39 -11.96 -5.24
CA LEU A 176 2.58 -13.17 -5.11
C LEU A 176 2.89 -14.07 -6.31
N ILE A 177 3.22 -15.32 -6.03
CA ILE A 177 3.48 -16.33 -7.05
C ILE A 177 2.32 -17.32 -7.02
N LEU A 178 1.63 -17.46 -8.15
CA LEU A 178 0.49 -18.34 -8.30
C LEU A 178 0.79 -19.42 -9.32
N ASP A 179 0.62 -20.67 -8.92
CA ASP A 179 0.65 -21.80 -9.85
C ASP A 179 -0.66 -21.85 -10.64
N LEU A 180 -0.57 -21.92 -11.96
CA LEU A 180 -1.70 -21.99 -12.88
C LEU A 180 -1.66 -23.30 -13.66
N PRO A 181 -2.05 -24.42 -13.04
CA PRO A 181 -2.20 -25.67 -13.78
C PRO A 181 -3.36 -25.51 -14.77
N ASN A 182 -3.05 -25.57 -16.07
CA ASN A 182 -4.02 -25.64 -17.15
C ASN A 182 -3.98 -27.01 -17.86
N PRO A 183 -4.37 -28.11 -17.18
CA PRO A 183 -4.26 -29.46 -17.74
C PRO A 183 -5.17 -29.67 -18.97
N ASP A 184 -6.24 -28.87 -19.09
CA ASP A 184 -7.29 -29.04 -20.10
C ASP A 184 -7.20 -28.03 -21.26
N ASN A 185 -6.15 -27.20 -21.32
CA ASN A 185 -5.96 -26.14 -22.33
C ASN A 185 -7.21 -25.26 -22.52
N VAL A 186 -7.88 -24.87 -21.42
CA VAL A 186 -9.08 -24.02 -21.53
C VAL A 186 -8.69 -22.60 -21.97
N PRO A 187 -9.49 -21.93 -22.83
CA PRO A 187 -9.19 -20.57 -23.27
C PRO A 187 -9.22 -19.53 -22.15
N ASN A 188 -8.42 -18.47 -22.30
CA ASN A 188 -8.40 -17.30 -21.43
C ASN A 188 -9.64 -16.42 -21.72
N GLU A 189 -10.83 -16.83 -21.29
CA GLU A 189 -12.04 -15.99 -21.43
C GLU A 189 -12.19 -14.99 -20.27
N THR A 190 -12.73 -13.80 -20.57
CA THR A 190 -13.26 -12.87 -19.56
C THR A 190 -14.28 -13.60 -18.68
N PRO A 191 -14.35 -13.36 -17.35
CA PRO A 191 -15.24 -14.10 -16.47
C PRO A 191 -16.69 -13.87 -16.88
N THR A 192 -17.31 -14.85 -17.53
CA THR A 192 -18.75 -14.85 -17.78
C THR A 192 -19.42 -15.48 -16.56
N VAL A 193 -20.49 -14.84 -16.07
CA VAL A 193 -21.23 -15.11 -14.82
C VAL A 193 -21.92 -16.51 -14.78
N HIS A 194 -21.51 -17.47 -15.60
CA HIS A 194 -22.15 -18.79 -15.70
C HIS A 194 -21.14 -19.94 -15.63
N GLY A 195 -20.87 -20.41 -14.40
CA GLY A 195 -20.78 -21.84 -14.07
C GLY A 195 -19.62 -22.69 -14.58
N LEU A 196 -18.71 -22.15 -15.40
CA LEU A 196 -17.46 -22.83 -15.81
C LEU A 196 -16.31 -21.90 -15.45
N ALA A 197 -15.40 -22.35 -14.58
CA ALA A 197 -14.24 -21.56 -14.15
C ALA A 197 -13.25 -21.41 -15.33
N PRO A 198 -13.02 -20.21 -15.87
CA PRO A 198 -11.84 -19.96 -16.69
C PRO A 198 -10.59 -20.00 -15.80
N ILE A 199 -9.38 -20.06 -16.38
CA ILE A 199 -8.09 -19.88 -15.67
C ILE A 199 -7.92 -18.41 -15.28
N ALA A 200 -8.92 -17.87 -14.59
CA ALA A 200 -8.86 -16.59 -13.93
C ALA A 200 -8.27 -16.84 -12.55
N ALA A 201 -7.07 -16.32 -12.30
CA ALA A 201 -6.56 -16.23 -10.95
C ALA A 201 -7.37 -15.15 -10.22
N MET A 202 -8.39 -15.55 -9.46
CA MET A 202 -9.08 -14.64 -8.56
C MET A 202 -8.17 -14.40 -7.37
N VAL A 203 -7.43 -13.28 -7.42
CA VAL A 203 -6.48 -12.92 -6.37
C VAL A 203 -7.25 -12.20 -5.28
N HIS A 204 -7.47 -12.90 -4.18
CA HIS A 204 -7.90 -12.28 -2.94
C HIS A 204 -6.66 -11.76 -2.22
N ALA A 205 -6.31 -10.51 -2.48
CA ALA A 205 -5.37 -9.81 -1.63
C ALA A 205 -6.14 -9.35 -0.38
N ARG A 206 -6.05 -10.12 0.70
CA ARG A 206 -6.32 -9.54 2.03
C ARG A 206 -5.18 -8.61 2.31
N THR A 207 -5.42 -7.32 2.17
CA THR A 207 -4.42 -6.29 2.42
C THR A 207 -4.24 -6.16 3.93
N SER A 208 -3.51 -7.10 4.55
CA SER A 208 -2.84 -6.84 5.83
C SER A 208 -1.65 -5.95 5.51
N ILE A 209 -1.89 -4.67 5.18
CA ILE A 209 -0.81 -3.68 5.14
C ILE A 209 -0.28 -3.63 6.57
N THR A 210 0.90 -4.19 6.76
CA THR A 210 1.62 -4.06 8.01
C THR A 210 2.23 -2.66 7.99
N VAL A 211 1.40 -1.67 8.31
CA VAL A 211 1.82 -0.30 8.65
C VAL A 211 2.47 -0.33 10.03
#